data_AF-A0A954KV74-F1
#
_entry.id   AF-A0A954KV74-F1
#
_cell.length_a   1.000
_cell.length_b   1.000
_cell.length_c   1.000
_cell.angle_alpha   90.00
_cell.angle_beta   90.00
_cell.angle_gamma   90.00
#
_symmetry.space_group_name_H-M   'P 1'
#
loop_
_entity.id
_entity.type
_entity.pdbx_description
1 polymer ?
#
loop_
_entity_poly.entity_id
_entity_poly.type
_entity_poly.pdbx_seq_one_letter_code
_entity_poly.pdbx_strand_id
1 'polypeptide(L)'
;REHLDFYETEDLVEIVRRNARKLRTSVTDEAALAVAMRSQGTPRKANNILLRTRDFATLRDPNGQITTAIAEDAMGILEIDTLGLERQDRRYLTTLLDIFKGGPAGLQAIAHSMSVPPDTLEDDIEPFLLRSGLIQRTPRGRVVTAAACEHLGRELPPKSGPGSLFA
;
A
#
# COMPACT_ATOMS: atom_id res chain seq x y z
N ARG A 1 12.45 -5.70 18.22
CA ARG A 1 11.03 -5.97 17.89
C ARG A 1 11.03 -7.09 16.88
N GLU A 2 10.41 -8.22 17.17
CA GLU A 2 10.21 -9.29 16.20
C GLU A 2 9.19 -8.80 15.17
N HIS A 3 9.65 -8.46 13.97
CA HIS A 3 8.74 -8.37 12.83
C HIS A 3 8.37 -9.82 12.50
N LEU A 4 7.13 -10.20 12.80
CA LEU A 4 6.56 -11.41 12.21
C LEU A 4 6.66 -11.26 10.70
N ASP A 5 7.14 -12.32 10.03
CA ASP A 5 7.20 -12.36 8.59
C ASP A 5 5.81 -12.09 7.99
N PHE A 6 5.81 -11.51 6.80
CA PHE A 6 4.57 -11.21 6.08
C PHE A 6 3.88 -12.52 5.69
N TYR A 7 2.56 -12.50 5.74
CA TYR A 7 1.75 -13.65 5.38
C TYR A 7 1.73 -13.81 3.87
N GLU A 8 1.77 -15.06 3.41
CA GLU A 8 1.49 -15.38 2.02
C GLU A 8 0.03 -15.09 1.68
N THR A 9 -0.24 -14.92 0.38
CA THR A 9 -1.58 -14.53 -0.07
C THR A 9 -2.62 -15.59 0.31
N GLU A 10 -2.27 -16.87 0.21
CA GLU A 10 -3.11 -18.01 0.55
C GLU A 10 -3.52 -18.00 2.03
N ASP A 11 -2.57 -17.70 2.94
CA ASP A 11 -2.84 -17.59 4.37
C ASP A 11 -3.77 -16.40 4.66
N LEU A 12 -3.56 -15.27 3.97
CA LEU A 12 -4.43 -14.10 4.08
C LEU A 12 -5.84 -14.39 3.57
N VAL A 13 -6.00 -15.16 2.49
CA VAL A 13 -7.31 -15.60 2.00
C VAL A 13 -8.04 -16.42 3.07
N GLU A 14 -7.35 -17.36 3.74
CA GLU A 14 -7.95 -18.13 4.83
C GLU A 14 -8.38 -17.21 5.99
N ILE A 15 -7.52 -16.26 6.36
CA ILE A 15 -7.81 -15.26 7.39
C ILE A 15 -9.06 -14.44 7.04
N VAL A 16 -9.16 -13.95 5.80
CA VAL A 16 -10.30 -13.16 5.31
C VAL A 16 -11.58 -14.01 5.39
N ARG A 17 -11.58 -15.23 4.84
CA ARG A 17 -12.75 -16.13 4.89
C ARG A 17 -13.17 -16.44 6.32
N ARG A 18 -12.23 -16.76 7.19
CA ARG A 18 -12.49 -17.06 8.61
C ARG A 18 -13.11 -15.86 9.32
N ASN A 19 -12.59 -14.66 9.07
CA ASN A 19 -13.09 -13.46 9.72
C ASN A 19 -14.41 -12.97 9.13
N ALA A 20 -14.69 -13.23 7.85
CA ALA A 20 -16.01 -12.97 7.24
C ALA A 20 -17.11 -13.74 7.99
N ARG A 21 -16.87 -15.02 8.29
CA ARG A 21 -17.79 -15.84 9.11
C ARG A 21 -18.02 -15.24 10.50
N LYS A 22 -16.96 -14.76 11.16
CA LYS A 22 -17.08 -14.09 12.49
C LYS A 22 -17.88 -12.80 12.41
N LEU A 23 -17.76 -12.07 11.30
CA LEU A 23 -18.51 -10.85 11.03
C LEU A 23 -19.92 -11.12 10.47
N ARG A 24 -20.35 -12.39 10.38
CA ARG A 24 -21.65 -12.83 9.86
C ARG A 24 -21.95 -12.33 8.45
N THR A 25 -20.93 -12.31 7.59
CA THR A 25 -21.04 -11.98 6.16
C THR A 25 -20.48 -13.12 5.31
N SER A 26 -20.98 -13.28 4.10
CA SER A 26 -20.43 -14.20 3.10
C SER A 26 -19.47 -13.43 2.20
N VAL A 27 -18.38 -14.08 1.79
CA VAL A 27 -17.40 -13.53 0.85
C VAL A 27 -17.13 -14.59 -0.21
N THR A 28 -17.14 -14.17 -1.48
CA THR A 28 -16.74 -15.05 -2.59
C THR A 28 -15.24 -15.34 -2.55
N ASP A 29 -14.81 -16.43 -3.18
CA ASP A 29 -13.41 -16.83 -3.16
C ASP A 29 -12.52 -15.81 -3.88
N GLU A 30 -13.01 -15.27 -5.00
CA GLU A 30 -12.36 -14.24 -5.79
C GLU A 30 -12.28 -12.91 -5.03
N ALA A 31 -13.33 -12.54 -4.28
CA ALA A 31 -13.30 -11.34 -3.44
C ALA A 31 -12.33 -11.49 -2.26
N ALA A 32 -12.28 -12.67 -1.64
CA ALA A 32 -11.33 -12.94 -0.56
C ALA A 32 -9.89 -12.83 -1.05
N LEU A 33 -9.61 -13.35 -2.25
CA LEU A 33 -8.33 -13.20 -2.93
C LEU A 33 -8.01 -11.73 -3.23
N ALA A 34 -8.96 -10.97 -3.78
CA ALA A 34 -8.78 -9.56 -4.10
C ALA A 34 -8.43 -8.71 -2.86
N VAL A 35 -9.07 -8.99 -1.72
CA VAL A 35 -8.76 -8.36 -0.42
C VAL A 35 -7.37 -8.78 0.05
N ALA A 36 -7.05 -10.08 0.03
CA ALA A 36 -5.78 -10.61 0.49
C ALA A 36 -4.59 -10.00 -0.27
N MET A 37 -4.65 -9.97 -1.61
CA MET A 37 -3.61 -9.40 -2.46
C MET A 37 -3.32 -7.93 -2.15
N ARG A 38 -4.33 -7.17 -1.71
CA ARG A 38 -4.22 -5.74 -1.40
C ARG A 38 -3.98 -5.44 0.09
N SER A 39 -3.71 -6.47 0.88
CA SER A 39 -3.52 -6.36 2.34
C SER A 39 -2.06 -6.21 2.76
N GLN A 40 -1.14 -6.04 1.80
CA GLN A 40 0.30 -5.84 2.06
C GLN A 40 0.92 -6.93 2.95
N GLY A 41 0.51 -8.19 2.79
CA GLY A 41 1.01 -9.31 3.59
C GLY A 41 0.61 -9.25 5.08
N THR A 42 -0.36 -8.41 5.46
CA THR A 42 -0.65 -8.09 6.87
C THR A 42 -2.08 -8.47 7.25
N PRO A 43 -2.30 -9.40 8.21
CA PRO A 43 -3.64 -9.79 8.67
C PRO A 43 -4.47 -8.62 9.19
N ARG A 44 -3.82 -7.65 9.85
CA ARG A 44 -4.49 -6.44 10.36
C ARG A 44 -5.10 -5.60 9.23
N LYS A 45 -4.38 -5.43 8.12
CA LYS A 45 -4.88 -4.69 6.95
C LYS A 45 -5.99 -5.46 6.25
N ALA A 46 -5.82 -6.77 6.05
CA ALA A 46 -6.86 -7.64 5.50
C ALA A 46 -8.18 -7.55 6.27
N ASN A 47 -8.10 -7.57 7.60
CA ASN A 47 -9.28 -7.45 8.46
C ASN A 47 -9.93 -6.07 8.37
N ASN A 48 -9.13 -5.00 8.25
CA ASN A 48 -9.67 -3.65 8.09
C ASN A 48 -10.39 -3.50 6.74
N ILE A 49 -9.77 -3.96 5.64
CA ILE A 49 -10.37 -3.95 4.31
C ILE A 49 -11.67 -4.76 4.32
N LEU A 50 -11.66 -5.97 4.88
CA LEU A 50 -12.85 -6.81 4.98
C LEU A 50 -13.97 -6.13 5.78
N LEU A 51 -13.65 -5.52 6.92
CA LEU A 51 -14.63 -4.83 7.75
C LEU A 51 -15.31 -3.69 6.99
N ARG A 52 -14.52 -2.86 6.31
CA ARG A 52 -15.02 -1.75 5.49
C ARG A 52 -15.82 -2.23 4.28
N THR A 53 -15.37 -3.31 3.65
CA THR A 53 -16.05 -3.92 2.50
C THR A 53 -17.39 -4.50 2.91
N ARG A 54 -17.49 -5.13 4.08
CA ARG A 54 -18.77 -5.59 4.65
C ARG A 54 -19.73 -4.44 4.89
N ASP A 55 -19.24 -3.36 5.49
CA ASP A 55 -20.07 -2.18 5.77
C ASP A 55 -20.64 -1.61 4.45
N PHE A 56 -19.82 -1.58 3.40
CA PHE A 56 -20.26 -1.21 2.05
C PHE A 56 -21.24 -2.22 1.44
N ALA A 57 -20.97 -3.51 1.56
CA ALA A 57 -21.82 -4.59 1.03
C ALA A 57 -23.24 -4.54 1.62
N THR A 58 -23.36 -4.25 2.91
CA THR A 58 -24.66 -4.15 3.61
C THR A 58 -25.56 -3.06 3.03
N LEU A 59 -24.98 -2.04 2.37
CA LEU A 59 -25.74 -0.97 1.71
C LEU A 59 -26.09 -1.29 0.26
N ARG A 60 -25.46 -2.29 -0.35
CA ARG A 60 -25.52 -2.57 -1.81
C ARG A 60 -26.15 -3.92 -2.13
N ASP A 61 -25.98 -4.90 -1.27
CA ASP A 61 -26.48 -6.25 -1.42
C ASP A 61 -27.45 -6.60 -0.28
N PRO A 62 -28.69 -7.01 -0.59
CA PRO A 62 -29.69 -7.36 0.44
C PRO A 62 -29.25 -8.50 1.39
N ASN A 63 -28.35 -9.38 0.94
CA ASN A 63 -27.84 -10.50 1.73
C ASN A 63 -26.48 -10.17 2.40
N GLY A 64 -25.95 -8.97 2.17
CA GLY A 64 -24.64 -8.55 2.67
C GLY A 64 -23.49 -9.42 2.14
N GLN A 65 -23.64 -10.03 0.95
CA GLN A 65 -22.59 -10.84 0.34
C GLN A 65 -21.51 -9.96 -0.29
N ILE A 66 -20.25 -10.25 0.02
CA ILE A 66 -19.08 -9.59 -0.56
C ILE A 66 -18.66 -10.33 -1.84
N THR A 67 -19.08 -9.78 -2.98
CA THR A 67 -18.63 -10.18 -4.32
C THR A 67 -17.39 -9.40 -4.74
N THR A 68 -16.71 -9.83 -5.81
CA THR A 68 -15.54 -9.11 -6.34
C THR A 68 -15.88 -7.68 -6.71
N ALA A 69 -17.04 -7.43 -7.34
CA ALA A 69 -17.46 -6.07 -7.69
C ALA A 69 -17.63 -5.18 -6.46
N ILE A 70 -18.26 -5.70 -5.39
CA ILE A 70 -18.43 -4.97 -4.13
C ILE A 70 -17.08 -4.71 -3.45
N ALA A 71 -16.15 -5.67 -3.51
CA ALA A 71 -14.81 -5.51 -2.97
C ALA A 71 -14.01 -4.44 -3.72
N GLU A 72 -14.03 -4.46 -5.06
CA GLU A 72 -13.36 -3.45 -5.90
C GLU A 72 -13.95 -2.05 -5.68
N ASP A 73 -15.27 -1.92 -5.63
CA ASP A 73 -15.94 -0.64 -5.34
C ASP A 73 -15.56 -0.12 -3.94
N ALA A 74 -15.57 -1.00 -2.93
CA ALA A 74 -15.20 -0.64 -1.57
C ALA A 74 -13.73 -0.19 -1.49
N MET A 75 -12.81 -0.93 -2.13
CA MET A 75 -11.39 -0.59 -2.16
C MET A 75 -11.12 0.72 -2.93
N GLY A 76 -11.90 0.99 -3.99
CA GLY A 76 -11.89 2.28 -4.67
C GLY A 76 -12.23 3.44 -3.74
N ILE A 77 -13.28 3.29 -2.91
CA ILE A 77 -13.67 4.30 -1.90
C ILE A 77 -12.61 4.43 -0.81
N LEU A 78 -12.00 3.31 -0.40
CA LEU A 78 -10.92 3.30 0.59
C LEU A 78 -9.59 3.84 0.04
N GLU A 79 -9.55 4.20 -1.24
CA GLU A 79 -8.34 4.68 -1.90
C GLU A 79 -7.20 3.65 -1.78
N ILE A 80 -7.53 2.37 -2.03
CA ILE A 80 -6.57 1.26 -2.11
C ILE A 80 -6.43 0.88 -3.57
N ASP A 81 -5.22 0.94 -4.10
CA ASP A 81 -4.97 0.64 -5.50
C ASP A 81 -4.76 -0.86 -5.78
N THR A 82 -4.42 -1.19 -7.02
CA THR A 82 -4.22 -2.56 -7.50
C THR A 82 -3.03 -3.27 -6.84
N LEU A 83 -2.02 -2.55 -6.35
CA LEU A 83 -0.90 -3.11 -5.59
C LEU A 83 -1.20 -3.16 -4.09
N GLY A 84 -2.35 -2.65 -3.65
CA GLY A 84 -2.70 -2.53 -2.24
C GLY A 84 -2.08 -1.32 -1.55
N LEU A 85 -1.60 -0.32 -2.30
CA LEU A 85 -1.12 0.93 -1.70
C LEU A 85 -2.29 1.75 -1.21
N GLU A 86 -2.24 2.12 0.06
CA GLU A 86 -3.18 3.05 0.67
C GLU A 86 -2.78 4.50 0.31
N ARG A 87 -3.65 5.46 0.64
CA ARG A 87 -3.38 6.89 0.44
C ARG A 87 -2.03 7.33 1.00
N GLN A 88 -1.62 6.83 2.18
CA GLN A 88 -0.37 7.22 2.82
C GLN A 88 0.86 6.70 2.07
N ASP A 89 0.79 5.47 1.55
CA ASP A 89 1.85 4.86 0.77
C ASP A 89 2.07 5.63 -0.54
N ARG A 90 0.97 5.95 -1.24
CA ARG A 90 1.02 6.77 -2.44
C ARG A 90 1.53 8.17 -2.14
N ARG A 91 1.10 8.78 -1.03
CA ARG A 91 1.62 10.08 -0.59
C ARG A 91 3.11 10.05 -0.30
N TYR A 92 3.63 8.97 0.27
CA TYR A 92 5.07 8.80 0.49
C TYR A 92 5.83 8.82 -0.85
N LEU A 93 5.38 8.03 -1.83
CA LEU A 93 6.01 7.97 -3.15
C LEU A 93 5.92 9.30 -3.90
N THR A 94 4.75 9.96 -3.91
CA THR A 94 4.60 11.25 -4.57
C THR A 94 5.40 12.35 -3.86
N THR A 95 5.51 12.32 -2.52
CA THR A 95 6.37 13.26 -1.78
C THR A 95 7.83 13.12 -2.22
N LEU A 96 8.32 11.88 -2.32
CA LEU A 96 9.67 11.63 -2.83
C LEU A 96 9.86 12.12 -4.27
N LEU A 97 8.90 11.90 -5.15
CA LEU A 97 8.97 12.34 -6.55
C LEU A 97 8.88 13.87 -6.69
N ASP A 98 7.87 14.49 -6.09
CA ASP A 98 7.51 15.87 -6.35
C ASP A 98 8.45 16.85 -5.62
N ILE A 99 8.78 16.56 -4.36
CA ILE A 99 9.60 17.42 -3.49
C ILE A 99 11.08 17.07 -3.64
N PHE A 100 11.43 15.79 -3.57
CA PHE A 100 12.82 15.34 -3.55
C PHE A 100 13.34 14.87 -4.91
N LYS A 101 12.56 15.05 -5.98
CA LYS A 101 12.93 14.68 -7.36
C LYS A 101 13.40 13.23 -7.47
N GLY A 102 12.67 12.33 -6.80
CA GLY A 102 12.98 10.90 -6.76
C GLY A 102 14.01 10.50 -5.71
N GLY A 103 14.59 11.44 -4.96
CA GLY A 103 15.58 11.22 -3.92
C GLY A 103 17.03 11.46 -4.37
N PRO A 104 18.04 11.19 -3.51
CA PRO A 104 17.91 10.60 -2.18
C PRO A 104 17.38 11.60 -1.13
N ALA A 105 16.45 11.15 -0.29
CA ALA A 105 15.91 11.96 0.82
C ALA A 105 16.06 11.24 2.18
N GLY A 106 16.39 12.00 3.23
CA GLY A 106 16.46 11.48 4.59
C GLY A 106 15.06 11.20 5.16
N LEU A 107 14.94 10.19 6.03
CA LEU A 107 13.66 9.82 6.67
C LEU A 107 12.99 11.02 7.35
N GLN A 108 13.78 11.80 8.11
CA GLN A 108 13.31 12.97 8.84
C GLN A 108 12.75 14.05 7.90
N ALA A 109 13.37 14.24 6.72
CA ALA A 109 12.90 15.22 5.75
C ALA A 109 11.58 14.79 5.09
N ILE A 110 11.44 13.50 4.78
CA ILE A 110 10.20 12.93 4.24
C ILE A 110 9.08 13.02 5.29
N ALA A 111 9.37 12.60 6.52
CA ALA A 111 8.47 12.67 7.67
C ALA A 111 7.95 14.09 7.90
N HIS A 112 8.85 15.08 7.91
CA HIS A 112 8.49 16.48 8.05
C HIS A 112 7.60 16.96 6.89
N SER A 113 7.97 16.63 5.64
CA SER A 113 7.19 17.01 4.46
C SER A 113 5.78 16.40 4.44
N MET A 114 5.62 15.22 5.03
CA MET A 114 4.34 14.52 5.13
C MET A 114 3.56 14.86 6.41
N SER A 115 4.14 15.60 7.36
CA SER A 115 3.60 15.79 8.72
C SER A 115 3.25 14.46 9.42
N VAL A 116 4.12 13.46 9.30
CA VAL A 116 3.96 12.11 9.89
C VAL A 116 5.18 11.77 10.74
N PRO A 117 5.04 11.11 11.90
CA PRO A 117 6.19 10.68 12.69
C PRO A 117 7.14 9.77 11.89
N PRO A 118 8.47 9.95 12.00
CA PRO A 118 9.45 9.10 11.33
C PRO A 118 9.26 7.61 11.60
N ASP A 119 8.97 7.26 12.85
CA ASP A 119 8.74 5.88 13.28
C ASP A 119 7.53 5.26 12.56
N THR A 120 6.46 6.02 12.31
CA THR A 120 5.31 5.54 11.53
C THR A 120 5.71 5.26 10.08
N LEU A 121 6.58 6.09 9.48
CA LEU A 121 7.06 5.83 8.13
C LEU A 121 7.91 4.54 8.09
N GLU A 122 8.81 4.37 9.05
CA GLU A 122 9.72 3.23 9.10
C GLU A 122 9.03 1.91 9.49
N ASP A 123 8.09 1.95 10.43
CA ASP A 123 7.44 0.76 10.97
C ASP A 123 6.21 0.33 10.15
N ASP A 124 5.44 1.27 9.60
CA ASP A 124 4.14 0.97 8.96
C ASP A 124 4.14 1.10 7.43
N ILE A 125 4.93 2.00 6.84
CA ILE A 125 4.86 2.35 5.40
C ILE A 125 6.02 1.76 4.60
N GLU A 126 7.25 2.11 4.97
CA GLU A 126 8.46 1.68 4.25
C GLU A 126 8.61 0.17 4.10
N PRO A 127 8.19 -0.70 5.04
CA PRO A 127 8.39 -2.13 4.88
C PRO A 127 7.74 -2.66 3.59
N PHE A 128 6.48 -2.31 3.33
CA PHE A 128 5.80 -2.76 2.12
C PHE A 128 6.42 -2.15 0.86
N LEU A 129 6.69 -0.84 0.87
CA LEU A 129 7.28 -0.15 -0.29
C LEU A 129 8.67 -0.71 -0.65
N LEU A 130 9.47 -1.12 0.33
CA LEU A 130 10.79 -1.72 0.13
C LEU A 130 10.69 -3.13 -0.46
N ARG A 131 9.81 -3.98 0.10
CA ARG A 131 9.63 -5.36 -0.39
C ARG A 131 9.04 -5.40 -1.79
N SER A 132 8.08 -4.53 -2.08
CA SER A 132 7.49 -4.38 -3.40
C SER A 132 8.42 -3.68 -4.41
N GLY A 133 9.64 -3.31 -3.99
CA GLY A 133 10.64 -2.70 -4.85
C GLY A 133 10.27 -1.30 -5.36
N LEU A 134 9.35 -0.61 -4.69
CA LEU A 134 8.87 0.73 -5.06
C LEU A 134 9.82 1.83 -4.57
N ILE A 135 10.57 1.56 -3.51
CA ILE A 135 11.64 2.42 -3.01
C ILE A 135 12.90 1.61 -2.71
N GLN A 136 14.04 2.30 -2.66
CA GLN A 136 15.32 1.75 -2.23
C GLN A 136 15.92 2.61 -1.12
N ARG A 137 16.45 1.96 -0.07
CA ARG A 137 17.31 2.61 0.94
C ARG A 137 18.75 2.65 0.43
N THR A 138 19.35 3.83 0.43
CA THR A 138 20.78 4.05 0.14
C THR A 138 21.44 4.72 1.34
N PRO A 139 22.79 4.72 1.44
CA PRO A 139 23.49 5.47 2.49
C PRO A 139 23.15 6.97 2.52
N ARG A 140 22.70 7.52 1.39
CA ARG A 140 22.34 8.95 1.25
C ARG A 140 20.86 9.24 1.55
N GLY A 141 20.02 8.21 1.66
CA GLY A 141 18.57 8.37 1.84
C GLY A 141 17.74 7.42 0.99
N ARG A 142 16.42 7.64 0.99
CA ARG A 142 15.44 6.86 0.23
C ARG A 142 15.30 7.41 -1.18
N VAL A 143 15.18 6.51 -2.15
CA VAL A 143 15.08 6.79 -3.58
C VAL A 143 13.89 6.03 -4.16
N VAL A 144 13.12 6.65 -5.04
CA VAL A 144 12.01 6.02 -5.76
C VAL A 144 12.56 5.21 -6.93
N THR A 145 11.98 4.03 -7.18
CA THR A 145 12.39 3.17 -8.28
C THR A 145 11.58 3.43 -9.56
N ALA A 146 12.05 2.90 -10.68
CA ALA A 146 11.30 2.96 -11.94
C ALA A 146 9.93 2.27 -11.82
N ALA A 147 9.82 1.17 -11.06
CA ALA A 147 8.57 0.46 -10.84
C ALA A 147 7.50 1.32 -10.14
N ALA A 148 7.92 2.15 -9.18
CA ALA A 148 7.00 3.10 -8.54
C ALA A 148 6.55 4.21 -9.49
N CYS A 149 7.44 4.72 -10.34
CA CYS A 149 7.08 5.69 -11.37
C CYS A 149 6.08 5.11 -12.38
N GLU A 150 6.33 3.89 -12.87
CA GLU A 150 5.44 3.17 -13.77
C GLU A 150 4.05 2.98 -13.15
N HIS A 151 4.00 2.50 -11.90
CA HIS A 151 2.75 2.31 -11.17
C HIS A 151 1.96 3.61 -10.96
N LEU A 152 2.66 4.71 -10.67
CA LEU A 152 2.04 6.02 -10.49
C LEU A 152 1.72 6.75 -11.81
N GLY A 153 2.08 6.18 -12.97
CA GLY A 153 1.97 6.86 -14.27
C GLY A 153 2.78 8.15 -14.33
N ARG A 154 3.98 8.14 -13.75
CA ARG A 154 4.91 9.29 -13.65
C ARG A 154 6.21 8.98 -14.37
N GLU A 155 6.85 10.01 -14.90
CA GLU A 155 8.22 9.90 -15.41
C GLU A 155 9.23 9.95 -14.26
N LEU A 156 10.29 9.15 -14.36
CA LEU A 156 11.41 9.23 -13.44
C LEU A 156 12.18 10.52 -13.73
N PRO A 157 12.35 11.43 -12.75
CA PRO A 157 13.13 12.65 -12.96
C PRO A 157 14.57 12.29 -13.34
N PRO A 158 15.19 13.05 -14.27
CA PRO A 158 16.55 12.78 -14.70
C PRO A 158 17.49 12.81 -13.50
N LYS A 159 18.39 11.82 -13.41
CA LYS A 159 19.42 11.81 -12.37
C LYS A 159 20.27 13.07 -12.52
N SER A 160 20.17 13.98 -11.56
CA SER A 160 21.10 15.11 -11.43
C SER A 160 22.48 14.56 -11.06
N GLY A 161 23.22 14.07 -12.06
CA GLY A 161 24.64 13.75 -11.92
C GLY A 161 25.47 15.04 -11.94
N PRO A 162 26.59 15.12 -11.21
CA PRO A 162 27.58 16.18 -11.42
C PRO A 162 28.24 15.93 -12.79
N GLY A 163 27.73 16.56 -13.84
CA GLY A 163 28.19 16.28 -15.20
C GLY A 163 27.55 17.15 -16.27
N SER A 164 27.55 18.48 -16.09
CA SER A 164 27.40 19.45 -17.19
C SER A 164 27.69 20.86 -16.68
N LEU A 165 28.94 21.14 -16.31
CA LEU A 165 29.40 22.51 -16.03
C LEU A 165 30.75 22.82 -16.69
N PHE A 166 31.19 21.97 -17.62
CA PHE A 166 32.33 22.23 -18.50
C PHE A 166 32.00 21.66 -19.89
N ALA A 167 31.36 22.46 -20.72
CA ALA A 167 31.33 22.32 -22.18
C ALA A 167 31.22 23.73 -22.77
#